data_AF-A0A8H8MPH0-F1
#
_entry.id   AF-A0A8H8MPH0-F1
#
_cell.length_a   1.000
_cell.length_b   1.000
_cell.length_c   1.000
_cell.angle_alpha   90.00
_cell.angle_beta   90.00
_cell.angle_gamma   90.00
#
_symmetry.space_group_name_H-M   'P 1'
#
loop_
_entity.id
_entity.type
_entity.pdbx_description
1 polymer ?
#
loop_
_entity_poly.entity_id
_entity_poly.type
_entity_poly.pdbx_seq_one_letter_code
_entity_poly.pdbx_strand_id
1 'polypeptide(L)'
;MIWVCVPVYWGSLASTADKGPSLKAWIIDRDGGEVGLAVSQGLIATTQRGTKQHLGWQQIAADQIGDIGAAIVDEQAWAAVVVNLEASTKLAAARASGDSSYDPTTAITFYYAQARNEQASGTYINPLTTNALTQILREFNSKSTASYLNSIAGNMTALQTATSAPWALNGVWWTTENLRPYNAPVTTAITLVGQIYLCIFAFIMTMTNAVARGIFGPFLKLRSYIQLRLLVPLGLYIPLSLAFAMVSLPFHAPFGTKYTCAGGFFLYFAYTYMGMSALGLATEAMITILEPRFMAFFLIPLIIVNVSVTTMPFDLMAGFYQYGHALTSRTRVMTDETICVK
;
A
#
# COMPACT_ATOMS: atom_id res chain seq x y z
N MET A 1 -27.41 6.66 17.16
CA MET A 1 -26.89 6.27 15.83
C MET A 1 -25.44 6.71 15.63
N ILE A 2 -25.10 8.01 15.65
CA ILE A 2 -23.71 8.47 15.45
C ILE A 2 -22.68 7.79 16.38
N TRP A 3 -22.97 7.74 17.68
CA TRP A 3 -22.09 7.14 18.69
C TRP A 3 -21.89 5.63 18.54
N VAL A 4 -22.76 4.94 17.80
CA VAL A 4 -22.61 3.50 17.50
C VAL A 4 -21.67 3.29 16.31
N CYS A 5 -21.59 4.26 15.40
CA CYS A 5 -20.76 4.17 14.20
C CYS A 5 -19.33 4.67 14.43
N VAL A 6 -19.12 5.67 15.31
CA VAL A 6 -17.76 6.20 15.60
C VAL A 6 -16.76 5.09 15.98
N PRO A 7 -17.10 4.10 16.85
CA PRO A 7 -16.21 2.99 17.16
C PRO A 7 -15.85 2.09 15.96
N VAL A 8 -16.62 2.11 14.87
CA VAL A 8 -16.31 1.32 13.66
C VAL A 8 -15.02 1.82 13.02
N TYR A 9 -14.85 3.14 12.90
CA TYR A 9 -13.62 3.72 12.35
C TYR A 9 -12.42 3.51 13.25
N TRP A 10 -12.58 3.72 14.57
CA TRP A 10 -11.47 3.50 15.50
C TRP A 10 -11.09 2.03 15.61
N GLY A 11 -12.08 1.13 15.64
CA GLY A 11 -11.83 -0.30 15.73
C GLY A 11 -11.20 -0.88 14.46
N SER A 12 -11.44 -0.30 13.28
CA SER A 12 -10.75 -0.72 12.05
C SER A 12 -9.24 -0.43 12.11
N LEU A 13 -8.84 0.58 12.88
CA LEU A 13 -7.44 0.97 13.09
C LEU A 13 -6.82 0.38 14.37
N ALA A 14 -7.62 0.07 15.39
CA ALA A 14 -7.12 -0.32 16.71
C ALA A 14 -6.27 -1.59 16.71
N SER A 15 -6.51 -2.49 15.76
CA SER A 15 -5.83 -3.79 15.67
C SER A 15 -4.77 -3.88 14.58
N THR A 16 -4.53 -2.81 13.81
CA THR A 16 -3.60 -2.85 12.65
C THR A 16 -2.16 -3.08 13.09
N ALA A 17 -1.77 -2.55 14.25
CA ALA A 17 -0.43 -2.75 14.83
C ALA A 17 -0.12 -4.22 15.12
N ASP A 18 -1.14 -5.02 15.41
CA ASP A 18 -1.03 -6.45 15.69
C ASP A 18 -1.07 -7.31 14.41
N LYS A 19 -1.27 -6.69 13.25
CA LYS A 19 -1.43 -7.37 11.97
C LYS A 19 -0.22 -7.22 11.05
N GLY A 20 0.91 -6.70 11.53
CA GLY A 20 2.18 -6.80 10.78
C GLY A 20 2.43 -8.20 10.17
N PRO A 21 2.18 -9.32 10.88
CA PRO A 21 2.45 -10.66 10.37
C PRO A 21 1.58 -11.11 9.19
N SER A 22 0.44 -10.46 8.93
CA SER A 22 -0.39 -10.79 7.76
C SER A 22 0.10 -10.13 6.47
N LEU A 23 1.01 -9.16 6.56
CA LEU A 23 1.68 -8.61 5.39
C LEU A 23 2.70 -9.62 4.86
N LYS A 24 2.29 -10.38 3.84
CA LYS A 24 3.17 -11.35 3.16
C LYS A 24 4.39 -10.65 2.56
N ALA A 25 5.58 -11.09 2.96
CA ALA A 25 6.86 -10.58 2.47
C ALA A 25 7.78 -11.74 2.11
N TRP A 26 8.66 -11.54 1.12
CA TRP A 26 9.51 -12.59 0.59
C TRP A 26 10.96 -12.43 0.99
N ILE A 27 11.61 -13.58 1.19
CA ILE A 27 13.06 -13.71 1.34
C ILE A 27 13.54 -14.56 0.19
N ILE A 28 14.44 -14.02 -0.62
CA ILE A 28 15.02 -14.70 -1.77
C ILE A 28 16.53 -14.67 -1.60
N ASP A 29 17.12 -15.84 -1.38
CA ASP A 29 18.57 -15.98 -1.26
C ASP A 29 19.13 -16.47 -2.60
N ARG A 30 19.86 -15.60 -3.31
CA ARG A 30 20.60 -15.96 -4.53
C ARG A 30 22.11 -16.12 -4.26
N ASP A 31 22.56 -15.89 -3.04
CA ASP A 31 23.97 -15.99 -2.65
C ASP A 31 24.34 -17.44 -2.29
N GLY A 32 23.51 -18.10 -1.48
CA GLY A 32 23.78 -19.45 -0.97
C GLY A 32 24.99 -19.53 -0.02
N GLY A 33 25.55 -18.39 0.38
CA GLY A 33 26.68 -18.26 1.29
C GLY A 33 26.28 -17.79 2.70
N GLU A 34 27.27 -17.36 3.48
CA GLU A 34 27.06 -16.94 4.88
C GLU A 34 26.13 -15.73 5.00
N VAL A 35 26.20 -14.78 4.05
CA VAL A 35 25.34 -13.59 4.01
C VAL A 35 23.88 -14.00 3.76
N GLY A 36 23.65 -14.85 2.75
CA GLY A 36 22.34 -15.39 2.42
C GLY A 36 21.68 -16.11 3.60
N LEU A 37 22.45 -16.98 4.26
CA LEU A 37 21.99 -17.72 5.45
C LEU A 37 21.69 -16.78 6.64
N ALA A 38 22.56 -15.81 6.91
CA ALA A 38 22.38 -14.88 8.03
C ALA A 38 21.12 -14.01 7.86
N VAL A 39 20.89 -13.50 6.65
CA VAL A 39 19.70 -12.68 6.34
C VAL A 39 18.43 -13.51 6.41
N SER A 40 18.42 -14.69 5.78
CA SER A 40 17.23 -15.56 5.75
C SER A 40 16.84 -16.04 7.15
N GLN A 41 17.79 -16.58 7.92
CA GLN A 41 17.54 -17.01 9.29
C GLN A 41 17.19 -15.84 10.20
N GLY A 42 17.87 -14.71 10.07
CA GLY A 42 17.62 -13.51 10.86
C GLY A 42 16.19 -12.99 10.68
N LEU A 43 15.72 -12.88 9.43
CA LEU A 43 14.36 -12.42 9.13
C LEU A 43 13.31 -13.43 9.60
N ILE A 44 13.54 -14.73 9.41
CA ILE A 44 12.63 -15.77 9.94
C ILE A 44 12.60 -15.72 11.49
N ALA A 45 13.73 -15.51 12.15
CA ALA A 45 13.80 -15.41 13.60
C ALA A 45 12.98 -14.23 14.15
N THR A 46 12.80 -13.14 13.38
CA THR A 46 11.91 -12.04 13.80
C THR A 46 10.46 -12.50 13.99
N THR A 47 10.02 -13.52 13.25
CA THR A 47 8.66 -14.09 13.35
C THR A 47 8.47 -14.96 14.60
N GLN A 48 9.55 -15.39 15.24
CA GLN A 48 9.54 -16.32 16.38
C GLN A 48 9.63 -15.62 17.74
N ARG A 49 9.92 -14.30 17.77
CA ARG A 49 10.12 -13.53 19.01
C ARG A 49 8.83 -13.23 19.80
N GLY A 50 7.67 -13.71 19.35
CA GLY A 50 6.37 -13.52 20.02
C GLY A 50 5.82 -12.09 19.95
N THR A 51 6.58 -11.12 19.42
CA THR A 51 6.08 -9.78 19.10
C THR A 51 5.39 -9.79 17.74
N LYS A 52 4.35 -8.98 17.56
CA LYS A 52 3.64 -8.86 16.26
C LYS A 52 4.23 -7.75 15.37
N GLN A 53 5.43 -7.28 15.69
CA GLN A 53 6.14 -6.20 15.00
C GLN A 53 7.11 -6.77 13.96
N HIS A 54 6.59 -7.58 13.05
CA HIS A 54 7.34 -8.15 11.93
C HIS A 54 6.40 -8.36 10.74
N LEU A 55 6.97 -8.54 9.55
CA LEU A 55 6.21 -8.95 8.37
C LEU A 55 6.03 -10.47 8.33
N GLY A 56 5.07 -10.95 7.56
CA GLY A 56 4.84 -12.36 7.28
C GLY A 56 5.87 -12.91 6.31
N TRP A 57 7.11 -13.08 6.77
CA TRP A 57 8.24 -13.55 5.96
C TRP A 57 8.04 -14.98 5.45
N GLN A 58 8.23 -15.17 4.16
CA GLN A 58 8.22 -16.47 3.49
C GLN A 58 9.47 -16.60 2.62
N GLN A 59 10.22 -17.69 2.80
CA GLN A 59 11.37 -17.99 1.97
C GLN A 59 10.89 -18.57 0.64
N ILE A 60 11.39 -18.00 -0.45
CA ILE A 60 11.09 -18.41 -1.83
C ILE A 60 12.41 -18.82 -2.50
N ALA A 61 12.34 -19.86 -3.33
CA ALA A 61 13.51 -20.32 -4.06
C ALA A 61 13.97 -19.27 -5.09
N ALA A 62 15.29 -19.11 -5.27
CA ALA A 62 15.88 -18.12 -6.17
C ALA A 62 15.33 -18.16 -7.60
N ASP A 63 15.02 -19.35 -8.10
CA ASP A 63 14.59 -19.61 -9.48
C ASP A 63 13.06 -19.56 -9.66
N GLN A 64 12.30 -19.45 -8.57
CA GLN A 64 10.83 -19.51 -8.64
C GLN A 64 10.23 -18.25 -9.26
N ILE A 65 10.92 -17.11 -9.16
CA ILE A 65 10.46 -15.81 -9.63
C ILE A 65 11.52 -15.20 -10.54
N GLY A 66 11.20 -15.08 -11.83
CA GLY A 66 12.08 -14.46 -12.81
C GLY A 66 12.26 -12.97 -12.56
N ASP A 67 11.15 -12.21 -12.58
CA ASP A 67 11.14 -10.76 -12.32
C ASP A 67 10.46 -10.45 -10.98
N ILE A 68 11.30 -10.17 -9.97
CA ILE A 68 10.87 -9.85 -8.61
C ILE A 68 10.18 -8.48 -8.57
N GLY A 69 10.64 -7.53 -9.39
CA GLY A 69 10.04 -6.21 -9.48
C GLY A 69 8.60 -6.28 -9.99
N ALA A 70 8.39 -7.00 -11.10
CA ALA A 70 7.06 -7.23 -11.63
C ALA A 70 6.15 -7.96 -10.64
N ALA A 71 6.64 -9.00 -9.96
CA ALA A 71 5.85 -9.77 -9.00
C ALA A 71 5.38 -8.93 -7.78
N ILE A 72 6.21 -8.00 -7.31
CA ILE A 72 5.85 -7.07 -6.22
C ILE A 72 4.87 -5.99 -6.73
N VAL A 73 5.04 -5.51 -7.96
CA VAL A 73 4.10 -4.57 -8.59
C VAL A 73 2.73 -5.22 -8.85
N ASP A 74 2.70 -6.51 -9.17
CA ASP A 74 1.49 -7.33 -9.34
C ASP A 74 0.89 -7.83 -8.01
N GLU A 75 1.28 -7.22 -6.89
CA GLU A 75 0.69 -7.42 -5.57
C GLU A 75 0.82 -8.83 -4.96
N GLN A 76 1.69 -9.69 -5.48
CA GLN A 76 1.85 -11.06 -4.98
C GLN A 76 2.46 -11.13 -3.56
N ALA A 77 3.20 -10.09 -3.18
CA ALA A 77 3.70 -9.80 -1.84
C ALA A 77 3.85 -8.29 -1.64
N TRP A 78 3.96 -7.86 -0.38
CA TRP A 78 4.13 -6.45 0.01
C TRP A 78 5.58 -5.96 -0.10
N ALA A 79 6.52 -6.87 0.04
CA ALA A 79 7.95 -6.61 0.03
C ALA A 79 8.73 -7.86 -0.35
N ALA A 80 9.92 -7.69 -0.91
CA ALA A 80 10.90 -8.76 -1.08
C ALA A 80 12.29 -8.29 -0.63
N VAL A 81 12.96 -9.11 0.17
CA VAL A 81 14.38 -8.95 0.48
C VAL A 81 15.14 -9.99 -0.34
N VAL A 82 16.00 -9.50 -1.24
CA VAL A 82 16.77 -10.32 -2.15
C VAL A 82 18.24 -10.21 -1.76
N VAL A 83 18.85 -11.33 -1.42
CA VAL A 83 20.31 -11.40 -1.28
C VAL A 83 20.86 -11.68 -2.68
N ASN A 84 21.70 -10.76 -3.17
CA ASN A 84 22.21 -10.80 -4.52
C ASN A 84 23.24 -11.92 -4.72
N LEU A 85 23.38 -12.37 -5.96
CA LEU A 85 24.35 -13.39 -6.34
C LEU A 85 25.76 -12.98 -5.90
N GLU A 86 26.47 -13.95 -5.33
CA GLU A 86 27.88 -13.81 -4.96
C GLU A 86 28.15 -12.71 -3.92
N ALA A 87 27.17 -12.35 -3.08
CA ALA A 87 27.36 -11.37 -2.02
C ALA A 87 28.47 -11.78 -1.04
N SER A 88 28.48 -13.05 -0.61
CA SER A 88 29.49 -13.58 0.30
C SER A 88 30.88 -13.65 -0.35
N THR A 89 30.95 -14.09 -1.61
CA THR A 89 32.22 -14.21 -2.34
C THR A 89 32.79 -12.84 -2.71
N LYS A 90 31.96 -11.86 -3.07
CA LYS A 90 32.39 -10.47 -3.31
C LYS A 90 32.94 -9.83 -2.05
N LEU A 91 32.32 -10.05 -0.89
CA LEU A 91 32.85 -9.57 0.38
C LEU A 91 34.22 -10.19 0.68
N ALA A 92 34.35 -11.50 0.54
CA ALA A 92 35.61 -12.21 0.76
C ALA A 92 36.71 -11.75 -0.21
N ALA A 93 36.37 -11.58 -1.49
CA ALA A 93 37.27 -11.10 -2.52
C ALA A 93 37.74 -9.67 -2.25
N ALA A 94 36.82 -8.75 -1.91
CA ALA A 94 37.15 -7.36 -1.59
C ALA A 94 38.09 -7.25 -0.38
N ARG A 95 37.88 -8.10 0.62
CA ARG A 95 38.78 -8.21 1.79
C ARG A 95 40.16 -8.79 1.41
N ALA A 96 40.23 -9.73 0.49
CA ALA A 96 41.49 -10.35 0.07
C ALA A 96 42.32 -9.46 -0.88
N SER A 97 41.67 -8.73 -1.79
CA SER A 97 42.32 -7.87 -2.78
C SER A 97 42.53 -6.44 -2.31
N GLY A 98 41.82 -5.99 -1.27
CA GLY A 98 41.86 -4.61 -0.80
C GLY A 98 41.18 -3.65 -1.75
N ASP A 99 40.08 -4.08 -2.35
CA ASP A 99 39.29 -3.31 -3.31
C ASP A 99 38.58 -2.11 -2.65
N SER A 100 39.05 -0.90 -2.95
CA SER A 100 38.46 0.35 -2.46
C SER A 100 37.14 0.72 -3.13
N SER A 101 36.80 0.08 -4.25
CA SER A 101 35.56 0.30 -5.01
C SER A 101 34.39 -0.57 -4.54
N TYR A 102 34.62 -1.46 -3.57
CA TYR A 102 33.58 -2.32 -3.00
C TYR A 102 32.45 -1.50 -2.37
N ASP A 103 31.22 -1.71 -2.87
CA ASP A 103 30.01 -1.12 -2.34
C ASP A 103 29.22 -2.15 -1.50
N PRO A 104 29.15 -1.98 -0.16
CA PRO A 104 28.46 -2.91 0.71
C PRO A 104 26.95 -2.94 0.48
N THR A 105 26.35 -1.88 -0.08
CA THR A 105 24.90 -1.76 -0.28
C THR A 105 24.38 -2.63 -1.42
N THR A 106 25.26 -3.08 -2.32
CA THR A 106 24.91 -3.91 -3.49
C THR A 106 24.63 -5.37 -3.17
N ALA A 107 24.89 -5.80 -1.93
CA ALA A 107 24.76 -7.21 -1.56
C ALA A 107 23.32 -7.64 -1.32
N ILE A 108 22.46 -6.73 -0.85
CA ILE A 108 21.06 -7.02 -0.53
C ILE A 108 20.19 -5.94 -1.16
N THR A 109 19.17 -6.33 -1.90
CA THR A 109 18.18 -5.40 -2.45
C THR A 109 16.83 -5.62 -1.78
N PHE A 110 16.30 -4.56 -1.19
CA PHE A 110 14.97 -4.53 -0.59
C PHE A 110 13.97 -3.88 -1.55
N TYR A 111 13.08 -4.68 -2.13
CA TYR A 111 12.03 -4.28 -3.05
C TYR A 111 10.71 -4.04 -2.31
N TYR A 112 10.05 -2.92 -2.60
CA TYR A 112 8.67 -2.66 -2.18
C TYR A 112 8.01 -1.63 -3.11
N ALA A 113 6.68 -1.52 -3.07
CA ALA A 113 5.92 -0.55 -3.85
C ALA A 113 5.15 0.40 -2.91
N GLN A 114 5.71 1.59 -2.66
CA GLN A 114 5.11 2.55 -1.72
C GLN A 114 3.72 3.01 -2.17
N ALA A 115 3.55 3.24 -3.47
CA ALA A 115 2.30 3.62 -4.12
C ALA A 115 1.09 2.75 -3.79
N ARG A 116 1.31 1.46 -3.50
CA ARG A 116 0.22 0.51 -3.26
C ARG A 116 -0.65 0.93 -2.08
N ASN A 117 -0.01 1.37 -1.01
CA ASN A 117 -0.64 2.05 0.11
C ASN A 117 0.48 2.77 0.89
N GLU A 118 0.51 4.10 0.80
CA GLU A 118 1.59 4.89 1.38
C GLU A 118 1.65 4.77 2.91
N GLN A 119 0.48 4.71 3.55
CA GLN A 119 0.38 4.60 5.01
C GLN A 119 0.90 3.26 5.52
N ALA A 120 0.49 2.14 4.91
CA ALA A 120 0.97 0.82 5.28
C ALA A 120 2.47 0.64 4.99
N SER A 121 2.93 1.18 3.86
CA SER A 121 4.34 1.13 3.46
C SER A 121 5.23 1.94 4.40
N GLY A 122 4.80 3.16 4.76
CA GLY A 122 5.52 4.05 5.66
C GLY A 122 5.48 3.63 7.14
N THR A 123 4.40 2.98 7.58
CA THR A 123 4.21 2.60 9.00
C THR A 123 4.71 1.19 9.31
N TYR A 124 4.61 0.25 8.37
CA TYR A 124 4.94 -1.16 8.62
C TYR A 124 6.06 -1.66 7.72
N ILE A 125 5.91 -1.60 6.40
CA ILE A 125 6.78 -2.33 5.48
C ILE A 125 8.22 -1.83 5.55
N ASN A 126 8.44 -0.53 5.32
CA ASN A 126 9.77 0.06 5.34
C ASN A 126 10.41 0.04 6.74
N PRO A 127 9.76 0.54 7.82
CA PRO A 127 10.39 0.58 9.14
C PRO A 127 10.62 -0.81 9.74
N LEU A 128 9.69 -1.78 9.59
CA LEU A 128 9.91 -3.11 10.16
C LEU A 128 11.04 -3.86 9.43
N THR A 129 11.09 -3.73 8.10
CA THR A 129 12.15 -4.39 7.29
C THR A 129 13.51 -3.77 7.55
N THR A 130 13.61 -2.44 7.52
CA THR A 130 14.90 -1.74 7.75
C THR A 130 15.41 -1.96 9.18
N ASN A 131 14.54 -1.95 10.19
CA ASN A 131 14.94 -2.29 11.56
C ASN A 131 15.44 -3.73 11.68
N ALA A 132 14.74 -4.69 11.06
CA ALA A 132 15.17 -6.09 11.06
C ALA A 132 16.53 -6.27 10.37
N LEU A 133 16.68 -5.75 9.15
CA LEU A 133 17.94 -5.80 8.39
C LEU A 133 19.09 -5.11 9.14
N THR A 134 18.85 -3.94 9.74
CA THR A 134 19.84 -3.24 10.56
C THR A 134 20.35 -4.12 11.70
N GLN A 135 19.44 -4.77 12.44
CA GLN A 135 19.83 -5.63 13.57
C GLN A 135 20.62 -6.84 13.11
N ILE A 136 20.13 -7.53 12.08
CA ILE A 136 20.75 -8.74 11.54
C ILE A 136 22.16 -8.43 11.02
N LEU A 137 22.29 -7.38 10.20
CA LEU A 137 23.56 -7.04 9.57
C LEU A 137 24.57 -6.45 10.53
N ARG A 138 24.14 -5.70 11.57
CA ARG A 138 25.06 -5.28 12.63
C ARG A 138 25.68 -6.47 13.36
N GLU A 139 24.86 -7.47 13.70
CA GLU A 139 25.35 -8.68 14.36
C GLU A 139 26.26 -9.50 13.44
N PHE A 140 25.84 -9.69 12.18
CA PHE A 140 26.62 -10.41 11.17
C PHE A 140 27.96 -9.71 10.88
N ASN A 141 27.95 -8.41 10.59
CA ASN A 141 29.15 -7.65 10.26
C ASN A 141 30.13 -7.62 11.44
N SER A 142 29.64 -7.48 12.68
CA SER A 142 30.51 -7.52 13.86
C SER A 142 31.23 -8.88 14.00
N LYS A 143 30.51 -9.99 13.84
CA LYS A 143 31.10 -11.34 13.92
C LYS A 143 32.01 -11.64 12.73
N SER A 144 31.57 -11.30 11.52
CA SER A 144 32.31 -11.54 10.28
C SER A 144 33.62 -10.74 10.24
N THR A 145 33.57 -9.45 10.59
CA THR A 145 34.77 -8.61 10.63
C THR A 145 35.72 -9.05 11.74
N ALA A 146 35.22 -9.43 12.93
CA ALA A 146 36.08 -9.95 13.99
C ALA A 146 36.77 -11.28 13.59
N SER A 147 36.03 -12.20 12.98
CA SER A 147 36.58 -13.46 12.45
C SER A 147 37.66 -13.19 11.38
N TYR A 148 37.38 -12.28 10.45
CA TYR A 148 38.33 -11.88 9.42
C TYR A 148 39.61 -11.25 10.01
N LEU A 149 39.48 -10.28 10.93
CA LEU A 149 40.62 -9.64 11.57
C LEU A 149 41.48 -10.63 12.36
N ASN A 150 40.85 -11.61 13.02
CA ASN A 150 41.58 -12.70 13.68
C ASN A 150 42.29 -13.61 12.68
N SER A 151 41.70 -13.86 11.51
CA SER A 151 42.31 -14.72 10.47
C SER A 151 43.58 -14.12 9.85
N ILE A 152 43.67 -12.78 9.83
CA ILE A 152 44.83 -12.05 9.31
C ILE A 152 45.80 -11.60 10.43
N ALA A 153 45.50 -11.93 11.69
CA ALA A 153 46.32 -11.53 12.83
C ALA A 153 47.74 -12.14 12.71
N GLY A 154 48.71 -11.30 12.35
CA GLY A 154 50.10 -11.70 12.12
C GLY A 154 50.58 -11.57 10.67
N ASN A 155 49.69 -11.27 9.71
CA ASN A 155 50.07 -10.97 8.33
C ASN A 155 50.01 -9.46 8.07
N MET A 156 51.17 -8.79 8.15
CA MET A 156 51.27 -7.33 7.97
C MET A 156 50.79 -6.88 6.59
N THR A 157 51.03 -7.66 5.53
CA THR A 157 50.58 -7.34 4.17
C THR A 157 49.06 -7.40 4.06
N ALA A 158 48.43 -8.44 4.61
CA ALA A 158 46.97 -8.55 4.63
C ALA A 158 46.31 -7.44 5.46
N LEU A 159 46.95 -6.99 6.54
CA LEU A 159 46.47 -5.86 7.32
C LEU A 159 46.52 -4.55 6.52
N GLN A 160 47.60 -4.31 5.77
CA GLN A 160 47.70 -3.15 4.88
C GLN A 160 46.64 -3.19 3.77
N THR A 161 46.41 -4.36 3.16
CA THR A 161 45.36 -4.58 2.17
C THR A 161 43.96 -4.37 2.75
N ALA A 162 43.70 -4.77 4.00
CA ALA A 162 42.43 -4.51 4.66
C ALA A 162 42.19 -3.01 4.88
N THR A 163 43.24 -2.23 5.18
CA THR A 163 43.12 -0.77 5.34
C THR A 163 42.89 -0.03 4.03
N SER A 164 43.24 -0.59 2.87
CA SER A 164 42.95 0.02 1.57
C SER A 164 41.47 -0.12 1.16
N ALA A 165 40.72 -1.04 1.78
CA ALA A 165 39.29 -1.27 1.55
C ALA A 165 38.45 -1.10 2.82
N PRO A 166 38.29 0.14 3.35
CA PRO A 166 37.54 0.38 4.59
C PRO A 166 36.08 -0.06 4.50
N TRP A 167 35.47 -0.01 3.31
CA TRP A 167 34.10 -0.45 3.09
C TRP A 167 33.91 -1.97 3.23
N ALA A 168 34.90 -2.77 2.84
CA ALA A 168 34.87 -4.24 3.01
C ALA A 168 34.98 -4.67 4.49
N LEU A 169 35.56 -3.81 5.34
CA LEU A 169 35.60 -4.00 6.80
C LEU A 169 34.26 -3.67 7.48
N ASN A 170 33.47 -2.76 6.89
CA ASN A 170 32.10 -2.49 7.34
C ASN A 170 31.14 -3.66 7.06
N GLY A 171 31.55 -4.60 6.22
CA GLY A 171 30.81 -5.82 5.91
C GLY A 171 29.78 -5.59 4.82
N VAL A 172 28.55 -6.04 5.05
CA VAL A 172 27.48 -6.08 4.06
C VAL A 172 26.31 -5.18 4.48
N TRP A 173 25.70 -4.51 3.51
CA TRP A 173 24.53 -3.67 3.70
C TRP A 173 23.46 -3.92 2.65
N TRP A 174 22.35 -3.17 2.73
CA TRP A 174 21.27 -3.23 1.75
C TRP A 174 21.08 -1.92 1.02
N THR A 175 20.54 -2.02 -0.18
CA THR A 175 19.93 -0.94 -0.93
C THR A 175 18.42 -1.13 -0.97
N THR A 176 17.69 -0.04 -1.11
CA THR A 176 16.23 -0.03 -1.11
C THR A 176 15.72 0.42 -2.46
N GLU A 177 14.95 -0.45 -3.12
CA GLU A 177 14.38 -0.21 -4.44
C GLU A 177 12.86 -0.04 -4.30
N ASN A 178 12.42 1.22 -4.33
CA ASN A 178 11.01 1.55 -4.34
C ASN A 178 10.49 1.53 -5.77
N LEU A 179 9.79 0.45 -6.12
CA LEU A 179 9.32 0.18 -7.48
C LEU A 179 8.23 1.13 -7.95
N ARG A 180 7.55 1.80 -7.01
CA ARG A 180 6.55 2.83 -7.31
C ARG A 180 6.58 3.90 -6.22
N PRO A 181 7.43 4.93 -6.36
CA PRO A 181 7.54 5.97 -5.36
C PRO A 181 6.26 6.81 -5.28
N TYR A 182 5.87 7.15 -4.05
CA TYR A 182 4.77 8.06 -3.81
C TYR A 182 5.32 9.49 -3.68
N ASN A 183 5.20 10.28 -4.75
CA ASN A 183 5.75 11.65 -4.81
C ASN A 183 4.69 12.76 -4.90
N ALA A 184 3.41 12.41 -4.86
CA ALA A 184 2.30 13.36 -5.00
C ALA A 184 1.34 13.29 -3.79
N PRO A 185 1.61 14.04 -2.71
CA PRO A 185 0.76 14.06 -1.51
C PRO A 185 -0.70 14.43 -1.78
N VAL A 186 -0.97 15.15 -2.88
CA VAL A 186 -2.33 15.52 -3.29
C VAL A 186 -3.22 14.30 -3.55
N THR A 187 -2.62 13.17 -3.94
CA THR A 187 -3.34 11.91 -4.18
C THR A 187 -3.99 11.38 -2.90
N THR A 188 -3.40 11.59 -1.73
CA THR A 188 -3.99 11.22 -0.43
C THR A 188 -5.29 11.98 -0.20
N ALA A 189 -5.31 13.29 -0.49
CA ALA A 189 -6.51 14.11 -0.36
C ALA A 189 -7.60 13.62 -1.33
N ILE A 190 -7.22 13.27 -2.55
CA ILE A 190 -8.13 12.77 -3.58
C ILE A 190 -8.72 11.39 -3.19
N THR A 191 -7.91 10.46 -2.69
CA THR A 191 -8.36 9.08 -2.43
C THR A 191 -9.01 8.88 -1.08
N LEU A 192 -8.66 9.68 -0.06
CA LEU A 192 -9.27 9.60 1.28
C LEU A 192 -10.40 10.61 1.44
N VAL A 193 -10.08 11.91 1.33
CA VAL A 193 -11.05 12.99 1.54
C VAL A 193 -12.03 13.06 0.38
N GLY A 194 -11.58 12.77 -0.85
CA GLY A 194 -12.46 12.72 -2.01
C GLY A 194 -13.59 11.71 -1.88
N GLN A 195 -13.38 10.57 -1.20
CA GLN A 195 -14.47 9.60 -0.94
C GLN A 195 -15.57 10.18 -0.03
N ILE A 196 -15.21 11.03 0.93
CA ILE A 196 -16.18 11.73 1.78
C ILE A 196 -16.98 12.72 0.94
N TYR A 197 -16.32 13.48 0.05
CA TYR A 197 -17.00 14.39 -0.85
C TYR A 197 -17.95 13.67 -1.82
N LEU A 198 -17.56 12.52 -2.37
CA LEU A 198 -18.43 11.70 -3.20
C LEU A 198 -19.70 11.26 -2.44
N CYS A 199 -19.57 10.83 -1.18
CA CYS A 199 -20.73 10.50 -0.33
C CYS A 199 -21.66 11.71 -0.14
N ILE A 200 -21.09 12.89 0.16
CA ILE A 200 -21.87 14.12 0.41
C ILE A 200 -22.59 14.56 -0.87
N PHE A 201 -21.90 14.59 -2.01
CA PHE A 201 -22.50 14.96 -3.28
C PHE A 201 -23.59 13.99 -3.70
N ALA A 202 -23.36 12.68 -3.57
CA ALA A 202 -24.37 11.66 -3.84
C ALA A 202 -25.64 11.89 -2.99
N PHE A 203 -25.46 12.17 -1.69
CA PHE A 203 -26.54 12.46 -0.76
C PHE A 203 -27.34 13.73 -1.13
N ILE A 204 -26.67 14.84 -1.41
CA ILE A 204 -27.31 16.11 -1.80
C ILE A 204 -28.15 15.91 -3.07
N MET A 205 -27.61 15.16 -4.03
CA MET A 205 -28.30 14.83 -5.28
C MET A 205 -29.53 13.94 -5.04
N THR A 206 -29.42 12.91 -4.20
CA THR A 206 -30.57 12.07 -3.81
C THR A 206 -31.67 12.89 -3.14
N MET A 207 -31.33 13.81 -2.23
CA MET A 207 -32.30 14.66 -1.54
C MET A 207 -33.01 15.61 -2.51
N THR A 208 -32.25 16.24 -3.41
CA THR A 208 -32.81 17.11 -4.45
C THR A 208 -33.73 16.33 -5.40
N ASN A 209 -33.30 15.13 -5.81
CA ASN A 209 -34.10 14.24 -6.66
C ASN A 209 -35.40 13.81 -5.97
N ALA A 210 -35.37 13.55 -4.65
CA ALA A 210 -36.55 13.20 -3.89
C ALA A 210 -37.60 14.33 -3.86
N VAL A 211 -37.16 15.58 -3.69
CA VAL A 211 -38.04 16.76 -3.76
C VAL A 211 -38.64 16.90 -5.16
N ALA A 212 -37.81 16.80 -6.20
CA ALA A 212 -38.28 16.86 -7.59
C ALA A 212 -39.32 15.78 -7.90
N ARG A 213 -39.11 14.55 -7.43
CA ARG A 213 -40.08 13.46 -7.57
C ARG A 213 -41.38 13.69 -6.82
N GLY A 214 -41.36 14.43 -5.70
CA GLY A 214 -42.58 14.81 -4.98
C GLY A 214 -43.52 15.69 -5.84
N ILE A 215 -42.95 16.51 -6.72
CA ILE A 215 -43.71 17.40 -7.62
C ILE A 215 -44.33 16.60 -8.77
N PHE A 216 -43.56 15.69 -9.39
CA PHE A 216 -44.01 14.93 -10.55
C PHE A 216 -44.78 13.64 -10.19
N GLY A 217 -44.67 13.17 -8.94
CA GLY A 217 -45.23 11.91 -8.46
C GLY A 217 -46.71 11.69 -8.78
N PRO A 218 -47.61 12.67 -8.58
CA PRO A 218 -49.04 12.52 -8.86
C PRO A 218 -49.38 12.26 -10.33
N PHE A 219 -48.48 12.62 -11.26
CA PHE A 219 -48.73 12.57 -12.70
C PHE A 219 -48.13 11.34 -13.39
N LEU A 220 -47.43 10.47 -12.65
CA LEU A 220 -46.62 9.38 -13.22
C LEU A 220 -47.18 8.00 -12.89
N LYS A 221 -47.15 7.10 -13.88
CA LYS A 221 -47.38 5.65 -13.67
C LYS A 221 -46.22 5.04 -12.90
N LEU A 222 -46.47 4.00 -12.10
CA LEU A 222 -45.47 3.32 -11.27
C LEU A 222 -44.18 2.94 -12.03
N ARG A 223 -44.28 2.45 -13.27
CA ARG A 223 -43.12 2.11 -14.10
C ARG A 223 -42.25 3.33 -14.43
N SER A 224 -42.88 4.43 -14.81
CA SER A 224 -42.18 5.68 -15.13
C SER A 224 -41.59 6.32 -13.87
N TYR A 225 -42.27 6.18 -12.73
CA TYR A 225 -41.76 6.61 -11.43
C TYR A 225 -40.47 5.86 -11.02
N ILE A 226 -40.43 4.53 -11.21
CA ILE A 226 -39.23 3.72 -10.92
C ILE A 226 -38.09 4.09 -11.88
N GLN A 227 -38.37 4.28 -13.17
CA GLN A 227 -37.37 4.74 -14.15
C GLN A 227 -36.82 6.12 -13.79
N LEU A 228 -37.68 7.07 -13.43
CA LEU A 228 -37.27 8.40 -12.96
C LEU A 228 -36.37 8.30 -11.72
N ARG A 229 -36.67 7.37 -10.81
CA ARG A 229 -35.90 7.17 -9.59
C ARG A 229 -34.49 6.65 -9.83
N LEU A 230 -34.29 5.76 -10.80
CA LEU A 230 -32.99 5.13 -11.03
C LEU A 230 -32.18 5.83 -12.13
N LEU A 231 -32.81 6.21 -13.24
CA LEU A 231 -32.09 6.70 -14.42
C LEU A 231 -31.70 8.18 -14.31
N VAL A 232 -32.55 9.02 -13.71
CA VAL A 232 -32.24 10.45 -13.54
C VAL A 232 -31.00 10.68 -12.68
N PRO A 233 -30.85 10.08 -11.47
CA PRO A 233 -29.64 10.31 -10.68
C PRO A 233 -28.40 9.77 -11.38
N LEU A 234 -28.47 8.61 -12.06
CA LEU A 234 -27.35 8.09 -12.86
C LEU A 234 -26.92 9.06 -13.97
N GLY A 235 -27.88 9.64 -14.69
CA GLY A 235 -27.58 10.66 -15.71
C GLY A 235 -26.95 11.92 -15.13
N LEU A 236 -27.42 12.38 -13.96
CA LEU A 236 -26.88 13.57 -13.29
C LEU A 236 -25.51 13.34 -12.63
N TYR A 237 -25.17 12.10 -12.27
CA TYR A 237 -23.86 11.79 -11.73
C TYR A 237 -22.74 11.91 -12.76
N ILE A 238 -23.01 11.76 -14.06
CA ILE A 238 -22.01 11.90 -15.13
C ILE A 238 -21.35 13.30 -15.13
N PRO A 239 -22.07 14.42 -15.31
CA PRO A 239 -21.44 15.74 -15.31
C PRO A 239 -20.85 16.11 -13.93
N LEU A 240 -21.44 15.62 -12.84
CA LEU A 240 -20.97 15.89 -11.48
C LEU A 240 -19.65 15.18 -11.17
N SER A 241 -19.53 13.90 -11.52
CA SER A 241 -18.29 13.14 -11.34
C SER A 241 -17.19 13.62 -12.27
N LEU A 242 -17.54 14.12 -13.47
CA LEU A 242 -16.58 14.77 -14.38
C LEU A 242 -16.06 16.08 -13.80
N ALA A 243 -16.94 16.96 -13.33
CA ALA A 243 -16.54 18.21 -12.68
C ALA A 243 -15.66 17.93 -11.44
N PHE A 244 -16.04 16.95 -10.62
CA PHE A 244 -15.24 16.52 -9.48
C PHE A 244 -13.86 15.98 -9.91
N ALA A 245 -13.79 15.17 -10.96
CA ALA A 245 -12.53 14.69 -11.50
C ALA A 245 -11.67 15.85 -12.02
N MET A 246 -12.26 16.84 -12.69
CA MET A 246 -11.54 18.00 -13.22
C MET A 246 -10.87 18.87 -12.14
N VAL A 247 -11.41 18.90 -10.91
CA VAL A 247 -10.77 19.62 -9.79
C VAL A 247 -9.36 19.12 -9.50
N SER A 248 -9.04 17.87 -9.82
CA SER A 248 -7.69 17.31 -9.61
C SER A 248 -6.64 17.81 -10.61
N LEU A 249 -7.05 18.28 -11.80
CA LEU A 249 -6.15 18.73 -12.87
C LEU A 249 -5.30 19.96 -12.50
N PRO A 250 -5.85 21.08 -11.95
CA PRO A 250 -5.05 22.25 -11.60
C PRO A 250 -4.01 21.97 -10.50
N PHE A 251 -4.20 20.93 -9.70
CA PHE A 251 -3.25 20.51 -8.68
C PHE A 251 -2.21 19.50 -9.18
N HIS A 252 -2.09 19.33 -10.51
CA HIS A 252 -1.07 18.50 -11.15
C HIS A 252 -1.06 17.04 -10.64
N ALA A 253 -2.25 16.47 -10.42
CA ALA A 253 -2.36 15.08 -10.03
C ALA A 253 -1.75 14.15 -11.11
N PRO A 254 -0.84 13.22 -10.75
CA PRO A 254 -0.11 12.43 -11.74
C PRO A 254 -0.93 11.27 -12.31
N PHE A 255 -1.74 11.53 -13.34
CA PHE A 255 -2.54 10.49 -14.02
C PHE A 255 -1.78 9.69 -15.09
N GLY A 256 -0.54 10.07 -15.41
CA GLY A 256 0.23 9.54 -16.54
C GLY A 256 1.17 8.37 -16.20
N THR A 257 0.96 7.68 -15.09
CA THR A 257 1.99 6.81 -14.50
C THR A 257 1.92 5.37 -15.01
N LYS A 258 0.77 4.72 -14.83
CA LYS A 258 0.46 3.38 -15.38
C LYS A 258 -0.12 3.49 -16.79
N TYR A 259 -0.93 4.51 -17.03
CA TYR A 259 -1.62 4.78 -18.29
C TYR A 259 -1.19 6.14 -18.87
N THR A 260 -1.64 6.45 -20.08
CA THR A 260 -1.49 7.82 -20.62
C THR A 260 -2.23 8.81 -19.71
N CYS A 261 -1.77 10.05 -19.65
CA CYS A 261 -2.39 11.08 -18.78
C CYS A 261 -3.91 11.19 -19.01
N ALA A 262 -4.34 11.17 -20.27
CA ALA A 262 -5.76 11.15 -20.61
C ALA A 262 -6.45 9.85 -20.17
N GLY A 263 -5.83 8.68 -20.39
CA GLY A 263 -6.38 7.39 -19.97
C GLY A 263 -6.56 7.28 -18.46
N GLY A 264 -5.56 7.70 -17.67
CA GLY A 264 -5.63 7.70 -16.22
C GLY A 264 -6.69 8.67 -15.69
N PHE A 265 -6.84 9.84 -16.31
CA PHE A 265 -7.89 10.80 -15.96
C PHE A 265 -9.29 10.24 -16.22
N PHE A 266 -9.53 9.65 -17.40
CA PHE A 266 -10.85 9.06 -17.72
C PHE A 266 -11.15 7.82 -16.88
N LEU A 267 -10.14 7.04 -16.49
CA LEU A 267 -10.30 5.94 -15.56
C LEU A 267 -10.67 6.44 -14.16
N TYR A 268 -10.02 7.52 -13.70
CA TYR A 268 -10.37 8.19 -12.45
C TYR A 268 -11.80 8.78 -12.49
N PHE A 269 -12.21 9.36 -13.62
CA PHE A 269 -13.59 9.81 -13.83
C PHE A 269 -14.60 8.64 -13.78
N ALA A 270 -14.32 7.54 -14.46
CA ALA A 270 -15.18 6.36 -14.43
C ALA A 270 -15.30 5.80 -13.00
N TYR A 271 -14.19 5.84 -12.26
CA TYR A 271 -14.13 5.45 -10.86
C TYR A 271 -15.01 6.34 -9.97
N THR A 272 -14.88 7.67 -10.06
CA THR A 272 -15.69 8.60 -9.28
C THR A 272 -17.17 8.50 -9.64
N TYR A 273 -17.49 8.25 -10.91
CA TYR A 273 -18.85 7.99 -11.39
C TYR A 273 -19.44 6.72 -10.79
N MET A 274 -18.72 5.60 -10.81
CA MET A 274 -19.17 4.33 -10.21
C MET A 274 -19.34 4.46 -8.70
N GLY A 275 -18.39 5.10 -8.01
CA GLY A 275 -18.49 5.36 -6.57
C GLY A 275 -19.70 6.20 -6.22
N MET A 276 -19.91 7.33 -6.92
CA MET A 276 -21.06 8.20 -6.71
C MET A 276 -22.39 7.51 -7.04
N SER A 277 -22.43 6.68 -8.08
CA SER A 277 -23.60 5.89 -8.46
C SER A 277 -23.97 4.85 -7.40
N ALA A 278 -22.99 4.10 -6.88
CA ALA A 278 -23.23 3.09 -5.87
C ALA A 278 -23.73 3.71 -4.55
N LEU A 279 -23.07 4.78 -4.09
CA LEU A 279 -23.45 5.49 -2.87
C LEU A 279 -24.80 6.19 -3.03
N GLY A 280 -25.04 6.81 -4.19
CA GLY A 280 -26.27 7.49 -4.53
C GLY A 280 -27.48 6.55 -4.65
N LEU A 281 -27.28 5.37 -5.23
CA LEU A 281 -28.33 4.33 -5.28
C LEU A 281 -28.60 3.74 -3.89
N ALA A 282 -27.59 3.63 -3.03
CA ALA A 282 -27.78 3.21 -1.65
C ALA A 282 -28.60 4.23 -0.84
N THR A 283 -28.34 5.53 -1.01
CA THR A 283 -29.17 6.59 -0.39
C THR A 283 -30.56 6.65 -0.99
N GLU A 284 -30.71 6.42 -2.30
CA GLU A 284 -32.01 6.29 -2.96
C GLU A 284 -32.79 5.07 -2.48
N ALA A 285 -32.17 3.95 -2.12
CA ALA A 285 -32.88 2.84 -1.51
C ALA A 285 -33.31 3.16 -0.06
N MET A 286 -32.45 3.86 0.67
CA MET A 286 -32.70 4.15 2.08
C MET A 286 -33.78 5.22 2.31
N ILE A 287 -33.92 6.19 1.40
CA ILE A 287 -34.93 7.26 1.55
C ILE A 287 -36.37 6.74 1.51
N THR A 288 -36.61 5.57 0.91
CA THR A 288 -37.92 4.89 0.98
C THR A 288 -38.25 4.32 2.34
N ILE A 289 -37.23 3.96 3.12
CA ILE A 289 -37.38 3.30 4.42
C ILE A 289 -37.40 4.34 5.53
N LEU A 290 -36.46 5.28 5.48
CA LEU A 290 -36.25 6.27 6.54
C LEU A 290 -37.00 7.59 6.33
N GLU A 291 -37.63 7.79 5.17
CA GLU A 291 -38.19 9.07 4.74
C GLU A 291 -37.14 10.20 4.67
N PRO A 292 -37.39 11.31 3.96
CA PRO A 292 -36.44 12.43 3.88
C PRO A 292 -36.06 13.03 5.24
N ARG A 293 -36.91 12.89 6.26
CA ARG A 293 -36.74 13.49 7.60
C ARG A 293 -35.59 12.84 8.38
N PHE A 294 -35.35 11.54 8.21
CA PHE A 294 -34.30 10.81 8.95
C PHE A 294 -33.06 10.51 8.11
N MET A 295 -33.03 10.92 6.84
CA MET A 295 -31.88 10.69 5.95
C MET A 295 -30.56 11.29 6.45
N ALA A 296 -30.60 12.43 7.15
CA ALA A 296 -29.40 13.03 7.74
C ALA A 296 -28.73 12.11 8.78
N PHE A 297 -29.50 11.28 9.50
CA PHE A 297 -28.95 10.30 10.45
C PHE A 297 -28.35 9.07 9.76
N PHE A 298 -28.67 8.82 8.49
CA PHE A 298 -28.09 7.75 7.69
C PHE A 298 -26.79 8.17 6.99
N LEU A 299 -26.65 9.45 6.63
CA LEU A 299 -25.45 9.97 5.98
C LEU A 299 -24.18 9.71 6.81
N ILE A 300 -24.24 9.94 8.12
CA ILE A 300 -23.06 9.81 8.98
C ILE A 300 -22.57 8.35 9.08
N PRO A 301 -23.43 7.35 9.40
CA PRO A 301 -23.07 5.94 9.28
C PRO A 301 -22.54 5.56 7.90
N LEU A 302 -23.16 6.05 6.83
CA LEU A 302 -22.75 5.74 5.45
C LEU A 302 -21.31 6.22 5.18
N ILE A 303 -20.96 7.44 5.58
CA ILE A 303 -19.61 7.98 5.46
C ILE A 303 -18.64 7.14 6.29
N ILE A 304 -18.95 6.91 7.57
CA ILE A 304 -18.04 6.22 8.49
C ILE A 304 -17.74 4.79 8.01
N VAL A 305 -18.76 4.03 7.61
CA VAL A 305 -18.59 2.65 7.15
C VAL A 305 -17.71 2.57 5.89
N ASN A 306 -17.87 3.51 4.96
CA ASN A 306 -17.05 3.56 3.73
C ASN A 306 -15.61 4.01 4.00
N VAL A 307 -15.40 5.02 4.86
CA VAL A 307 -14.04 5.53 5.17
C VAL A 307 -13.25 4.55 6.05
N SER A 308 -13.91 3.78 6.91
CA SER A 308 -13.25 2.83 7.83
C SER A 308 -12.44 1.75 7.12
N VAL A 309 -12.79 1.44 5.87
CA VAL A 309 -12.18 0.37 5.07
C VAL A 309 -11.28 0.90 3.94
N THR A 310 -11.13 2.22 3.80
CA THR A 310 -10.27 2.79 2.75
C THR A 310 -8.85 3.02 3.25
N THR A 311 -8.66 3.43 4.51
CA THR A 311 -7.38 3.93 5.05
C THR A 311 -6.24 2.90 4.97
N MET A 312 -6.48 1.69 5.46
CA MET A 312 -5.50 0.61 5.52
C MET A 312 -5.83 -0.49 4.49
N PRO A 313 -4.85 -1.32 4.09
CA PRO A 313 -5.14 -2.51 3.29
C PRO A 313 -5.89 -3.57 4.10
N PHE A 314 -6.67 -4.40 3.39
CA PHE A 314 -7.49 -5.46 4.01
C PHE A 314 -6.67 -6.51 4.77
N ASP A 315 -5.40 -6.69 4.40
CA ASP A 315 -4.48 -7.59 5.09
C ASP A 315 -4.19 -7.12 6.52
N LEU A 316 -4.18 -5.80 6.78
CA LEU A 316 -3.93 -5.22 8.10
C LEU A 316 -5.20 -5.07 8.95
N MET A 317 -6.37 -5.36 8.39
CA MET A 317 -7.64 -5.21 9.10
C MET A 317 -8.02 -6.47 9.89
N ALA A 318 -8.73 -6.31 10.99
CA ALA A 318 -9.39 -7.44 11.65
C ALA A 318 -10.52 -8.00 10.76
N GLY A 319 -10.77 -9.31 10.86
CA GLY A 319 -11.71 -10.02 9.96
C GLY A 319 -13.10 -9.40 9.88
N PHE A 320 -13.60 -8.81 10.97
CA PHE A 320 -14.88 -8.07 10.96
C PHE A 320 -14.88 -6.92 9.96
N TYR A 321 -13.78 -6.17 9.81
CA TYR A 321 -13.67 -4.99 8.93
C TYR A 321 -13.35 -5.34 7.47
N GLN A 322 -13.15 -6.61 7.16
CA GLN A 322 -12.93 -7.08 5.78
C GLN A 322 -14.22 -7.04 4.92
N TYR A 323 -15.35 -6.57 5.48
CA TYR A 323 -16.57 -6.29 4.71
C TYR A 323 -16.32 -5.31 3.54
N GLY A 324 -15.23 -4.54 3.60
CA GLY A 324 -14.78 -3.68 2.50
C GLY A 324 -14.43 -4.42 1.20
N HIS A 325 -14.28 -5.76 1.22
CA HIS A 325 -14.19 -6.56 -0.01
C HIS A 325 -15.48 -6.54 -0.84
N ALA A 326 -16.64 -6.41 -0.17
CA ALA A 326 -17.96 -6.40 -0.80
C ALA A 326 -18.50 -4.98 -1.04
N LEU A 327 -18.01 -3.99 -0.30
CA LEU A 327 -18.32 -2.57 -0.53
C LEU A 327 -17.41 -1.98 -1.61
N THR A 328 -17.83 -0.83 -2.16
CA THR A 328 -17.10 -0.06 -3.18
C THR A 328 -15.67 0.31 -2.80
N SER A 329 -15.22 0.08 -1.57
CA SER A 329 -13.85 0.31 -1.08
C SER A 329 -12.77 -0.58 -1.69
N ARG A 330 -13.09 -1.76 -2.27
CA ARG A 330 -12.11 -2.56 -3.01
C ARG A 330 -11.52 -1.82 -4.22
N THR A 331 -12.13 -0.70 -4.59
CA THR A 331 -11.74 0.09 -5.75
C THR A 331 -10.58 1.06 -5.44
N ARG A 332 -10.23 1.36 -4.17
CA ARG A 332 -9.08 2.24 -3.81
C ARG A 332 -7.74 1.72 -4.35
N VAL A 333 -7.55 0.40 -4.33
CA VAL A 333 -6.36 -0.28 -4.88
C VAL A 333 -6.19 0.06 -6.36
N MET A 334 -7.28 0.04 -7.14
CA MET A 334 -7.24 0.44 -8.55
C MET A 334 -6.97 1.93 -8.74
N THR A 335 -7.45 2.81 -7.85
CA THR A 335 -7.21 4.26 -7.97
C THR A 335 -5.76 4.61 -7.69
N ASP A 336 -5.18 4.04 -6.63
CA ASP A 336 -3.77 4.23 -6.26
C ASP A 336 -2.85 3.69 -7.37
N GLU A 337 -3.22 2.58 -8.04
CA GLU A 337 -2.51 2.06 -9.22
C GLU A 337 -2.52 3.01 -10.43
N THR A 338 -3.60 3.78 -10.63
CA THR A 338 -3.71 4.74 -11.77
C THR A 338 -2.90 6.01 -11.57
N ILE A 339 -2.72 6.44 -10.32
CA ILE A 339 -2.23 7.77 -9.99
C ILE A 339 -0.74 7.73 -9.55
N CYS A 340 -0.17 6.55 -9.26
CA CYS A 340 1.19 6.50 -8.72
C CYS A 340 2.26 6.06 -9.73
N VAL A 341 3.42 6.75 -9.65
CA VAL A 341 4.52 6.81 -10.63
C VAL A 341 5.24 5.47 -10.80
N LYS A 342 5.77 5.23 -12.02
CA LYS A 342 6.79 4.20 -12.29
C LYS A 342 8.10 4.51 -11.60
#